data_AF-A0A956BC21-F1
#
_entry.id   AF-A0A956BC21-F1
#
_cell.length_a   1.000
_cell.length_b   1.000
_cell.length_c   1.000
_cell.angle_alpha   90.00
_cell.angle_beta   90.00
_cell.angle_gamma   90.00
#
_symmetry.space_group_name_H-M   'P 1'
#
loop_
_entity.id
_entity.type
_entity.pdbx_description
1 polymer ?
#
loop_
_entity_poly.entity_id
_entity_poly.type
_entity_poly.pdbx_seq_one_letter_code
_entity_poly.pdbx_strand_id
1 'polypeptide(L)'
;MSTTLEQPLAAPAQAVREQMNIVIVGHVDHGKSTLVGRLLADTGSIDPNKIAQVRAICDSQGKRFEYAFLLDALEAEQAQGITIDAARCFFQSALRDYIIIDAPGHIEFLKNMISGA
;
A
#
# COMPACT_ATOMS: atom_id res chain seq x y z
N MET A 1 25.37 1.60 54.44
CA MET A 1 24.26 1.10 53.59
C MET A 1 24.01 2.14 52.52
N SER A 2 24.71 2.02 51.39
CA SER A 2 24.62 2.96 50.27
C SER A 2 23.61 2.41 49.28
N THR A 3 22.41 2.98 49.26
CA THR A 3 21.38 2.64 48.29
C THR A 3 21.67 3.41 47.00
N THR A 4 22.41 2.79 46.08
CA THR A 4 22.54 3.27 44.71
C THR A 4 21.19 3.07 44.03
N LEU A 5 20.47 4.15 43.81
CA LEU A 5 19.27 4.16 42.98
C LEU A 5 19.71 3.93 41.53
N GLU A 6 19.48 2.71 41.02
CA GLU A 6 19.58 2.42 39.59
C GLU A 6 18.60 3.33 38.84
N GLN A 7 19.13 4.25 38.04
CA GLN A 7 18.35 5.01 37.08
C GLN A 7 17.85 4.03 36.00
N PRO A 8 16.57 4.10 35.58
CA PRO A 8 16.09 3.27 34.50
C PRO A 8 16.83 3.65 33.21
N LEU A 9 17.47 2.65 32.59
CA LEU A 9 18.08 2.76 31.26
C LEU A 9 16.99 3.28 30.30
N ALA A 10 17.14 4.53 29.85
CA ALA A 10 16.24 5.12 28.88
C ALA A 10 16.11 4.16 27.68
N ALA A 11 14.87 3.83 27.33
CA ALA A 11 14.59 3.05 26.12
C ALA A 11 15.35 3.69 24.93
N PRO A 12 15.98 2.90 24.05
CA PRO A 12 16.76 3.47 22.96
C PRO A 12 15.86 4.44 22.19
N ALA A 13 16.32 5.69 22.06
CA ALA A 13 15.62 6.71 21.30
C ALA A 13 15.32 6.14 19.92
N GLN A 14 14.03 6.02 19.60
CA GLN A 14 13.58 5.43 18.34
C GLN A 14 14.20 6.25 17.21
N ALA A 15 15.17 5.67 16.50
CA ALA A 15 15.85 6.35 15.42
C ALA A 15 14.79 6.81 14.42
N VAL A 16 14.67 8.14 14.24
CA VAL A 16 13.72 8.72 13.31
C VAL A 16 14.13 8.27 11.92
N ARG A 17 13.39 7.31 11.36
CA ARG A 17 13.61 6.83 10.00
C ARG A 17 13.13 7.91 9.04
N GLU A 18 13.91 8.15 7.99
CA GLU A 18 13.50 9.06 6.91
C GLU A 18 12.18 8.57 6.31
N GLN A 19 11.25 9.49 6.01
CA GLN A 19 9.98 9.17 5.37
C GLN A 19 9.93 9.79 3.98
N MET A 20 9.60 8.99 2.97
CA MET A 20 9.41 9.46 1.59
C MET A 20 7.97 9.25 1.12
N ASN A 21 7.35 10.31 0.61
CA ASN A 21 6.01 10.26 0.03
C ASN A 21 6.12 10.19 -1.50
N ILE A 22 5.40 9.26 -2.11
CA ILE A 22 5.38 9.02 -3.56
C ILE A 22 3.93 9.01 -4.03
N VAL A 23 3.63 9.68 -5.14
CA VAL A 23 2.36 9.57 -5.84
C VAL A 23 2.61 8.85 -7.16
N ILE A 24 1.83 7.81 -7.45
CA ILE A 24 1.88 7.09 -8.72
C ILE A 24 0.78 7.61 -9.63
N VAL A 25 1.17 8.17 -10.78
CA VAL A 25 0.27 8.78 -11.76
C VAL A 25 0.50 8.18 -13.15
N GLY A 26 -0.55 8.18 -13.97
CA GLY A 26 -0.52 7.64 -15.32
C GLY A 26 -1.90 7.30 -15.84
N HIS A 27 -2.01 7.00 -17.13
CA HIS A 27 -3.28 6.69 -17.79
C HIS A 27 -3.95 5.43 -17.23
N VAL A 28 -5.22 5.22 -17.60
CA VAL A 28 -5.93 3.95 -17.42
C VAL A 28 -5.12 2.83 -18.09
N ASP A 29 -5.17 1.62 -17.54
CA ASP A 29 -4.47 0.43 -18.05
C ASP A 29 -2.93 0.46 -18.06
N HIS A 30 -2.28 1.51 -17.55
CA HIS A 30 -0.82 1.55 -17.41
C HIS A 30 -0.27 0.74 -16.23
N GLY A 31 -1.10 -0.05 -15.54
CA GLY A 31 -0.66 -0.98 -14.50
C GLY A 31 -0.16 -0.32 -13.20
N LYS A 32 -0.59 0.90 -12.90
CA LYS A 32 -0.22 1.65 -11.67
C LYS A 32 -0.50 0.84 -10.39
N SER A 33 -1.75 0.43 -10.21
CA SER A 33 -2.19 -0.36 -9.06
C SER A 33 -1.55 -1.74 -9.03
N THR A 34 -1.27 -2.33 -10.20
CA THR A 34 -0.51 -3.58 -10.30
C THR A 34 0.92 -3.42 -9.78
N LEU A 35 1.60 -2.32 -10.13
CA LEU A 35 2.94 -2.01 -9.64
C LEU A 35 2.92 -1.80 -8.11
N VAL A 36 1.99 -0.99 -7.61
CA VAL A 36 1.87 -0.72 -6.18
C VAL A 36 1.57 -2.01 -5.42
N GLY A 37 0.59 -2.79 -5.85
CA GLY A 37 0.22 -4.06 -5.20
C GLY A 37 1.37 -5.08 -5.21
N ARG A 38 2.15 -5.11 -6.30
CA ARG A 38 3.35 -5.95 -6.38
C ARG A 38 4.42 -5.52 -5.38
N LEU A 39 4.69 -4.23 -5.29
CA LEU A 39 5.67 -3.68 -4.35
C LEU A 39 5.28 -3.99 -2.90
N LEU A 40 4.01 -3.84 -2.54
CA LEU A 40 3.55 -4.17 -1.19
C LEU A 40 3.67 -5.67 -0.89
N ALA A 41 3.42 -6.53 -1.88
CA ALA A 41 3.61 -7.98 -1.73
C ALA A 41 5.09 -8.35 -1.56
N ASP A 42 5.98 -7.81 -2.39
CA ASP A 42 7.42 -8.13 -2.34
C ASP A 42 8.10 -7.57 -1.07
N THR A 43 7.56 -6.49 -0.49
CA THR A 43 8.05 -5.90 0.76
C THR A 43 7.46 -6.54 2.02
N GLY A 44 6.55 -7.50 1.87
CA GLY A 44 5.86 -8.13 3.01
C GLY A 44 4.86 -7.18 3.70
N SER A 45 4.45 -6.11 3.03
CA SER A 45 3.50 -5.10 3.55
C SER A 45 2.04 -5.53 3.41
N ILE A 46 1.79 -6.65 2.74
CA ILE A 46 0.47 -7.30 2.65
C ILE A 46 0.53 -8.62 3.41
N ASP A 47 -0.50 -8.87 4.23
CA ASP A 47 -0.70 -10.16 4.89
C ASP A 47 -0.75 -11.30 3.84
N PRO A 48 0.10 -12.33 3.93
CA PRO A 48 0.06 -13.49 3.04
C PRO A 48 -1.32 -14.14 2.95
N ASN A 49 -2.12 -14.11 4.02
CA ASN A 49 -3.49 -14.62 4.03
C ASN A 49 -4.40 -13.81 3.10
N LYS A 50 -4.23 -12.49 3.02
CA LYS A 50 -4.97 -11.65 2.07
C LYS A 50 -4.64 -12.03 0.63
N ILE A 51 -3.36 -12.28 0.33
CA ILE A 51 -2.94 -12.74 -1.00
C ILE A 51 -3.59 -14.09 -1.32
N ALA A 52 -3.58 -15.04 -0.39
CA ALA A 52 -4.20 -16.35 -0.57
C ALA A 52 -5.72 -16.23 -0.76
N GLN A 53 -6.40 -15.39 0.02
CA GLN A 53 -7.82 -15.11 -0.10
C GLN A 53 -8.18 -14.56 -1.48
N VAL A 54 -7.46 -13.53 -1.94
CA VAL A 54 -7.71 -12.93 -3.25
C VAL A 54 -7.46 -13.93 -4.37
N ARG A 55 -6.42 -14.76 -4.27
CA ARG A 55 -6.19 -15.86 -5.23
C ARG A 55 -7.35 -16.85 -5.27
N ALA A 56 -7.84 -17.29 -4.11
CA ALA A 56 -8.98 -18.20 -4.03
C ALA A 56 -10.26 -17.59 -4.63
N ILE A 57 -10.49 -16.29 -4.41
CA ILE A 57 -11.60 -15.56 -5.03
C ILE A 57 -11.43 -15.56 -6.56
N CYS A 58 -10.25 -15.22 -7.07
CA CYS A 58 -9.96 -15.25 -8.51
C CYS A 58 -10.23 -16.64 -9.11
N ASP A 59 -9.72 -17.70 -8.46
CA ASP A 59 -9.91 -19.08 -8.90
C ASP A 59 -11.41 -19.46 -8.91
N SER A 60 -12.17 -19.09 -7.87
CA SER A 60 -13.60 -19.38 -7.79
C SER A 60 -14.43 -18.64 -8.86
N GLN A 61 -13.94 -17.50 -9.33
CA GLN A 61 -14.57 -16.70 -10.37
C GLN A 61 -14.03 -17.01 -11.77
N GLY A 62 -13.07 -17.93 -11.91
CA GLY A 62 -12.39 -18.20 -13.18
C GLY A 62 -11.59 -17.01 -13.71
N LYS A 63 -11.19 -16.08 -12.84
CA LYS A 63 -10.39 -14.89 -13.17
C LYS A 63 -8.91 -15.14 -12.91
N ARG A 64 -8.04 -14.49 -13.68
CA ARG A 64 -6.60 -14.47 -13.40
C ARG A 64 -6.33 -13.58 -12.19
N PHE A 65 -5.47 -14.02 -11.27
CA PHE A 65 -4.99 -13.17 -10.18
C PHE A 65 -4.16 -11.99 -10.71
N GLU A 66 -4.48 -10.79 -10.22
CA GLU A 66 -3.72 -9.56 -10.46
C GLU A 66 -3.41 -8.86 -9.13
N TYR A 67 -2.25 -8.19 -9.07
CA TYR A 67 -1.83 -7.47 -7.86
C TYR A 67 -2.68 -6.23 -7.57
N ALA A 68 -3.34 -5.66 -8.58
CA ALA A 68 -4.28 -4.54 -8.41
C ALA A 68 -5.44 -4.90 -7.46
N PHE A 69 -5.90 -6.16 -7.49
CA PHE A 69 -6.98 -6.64 -6.62
C PHE A 69 -6.64 -6.65 -5.12
N LEU A 70 -5.36 -6.47 -4.76
CA LEU A 70 -4.96 -6.29 -3.37
C LEU A 70 -5.24 -4.88 -2.84
N LEU A 71 -5.41 -3.91 -3.75
CA LEU A 71 -5.62 -2.49 -3.46
C LEU A 71 -7.08 -2.08 -3.60
N ASP A 72 -7.76 -2.61 -4.62
CA ASP A 72 -9.15 -2.25 -4.95
C ASP A 72 -10.11 -2.69 -3.84
N ALA A 73 -10.53 -1.73 -3.01
CA ALA A 73 -11.38 -1.98 -1.85
C ALA A 73 -12.88 -1.94 -2.20
N LEU A 74 -13.24 -1.26 -3.31
CA LEU A 74 -14.62 -1.10 -3.73
C LEU A 74 -15.01 -2.19 -4.75
N GLU A 75 -16.21 -2.76 -4.60
CA GLU A 75 -16.74 -3.73 -5.57
C GLU A 75 -16.83 -3.14 -6.99
N ALA A 76 -17.09 -1.84 -7.11
CA ALA A 76 -17.13 -1.13 -8.38
C ALA A 76 -15.75 -1.08 -9.08
N GLU A 77 -14.68 -0.86 -8.31
CA GLU A 77 -13.29 -0.87 -8.81
C GLU A 77 -12.95 -2.27 -9.33
N GLN A 78 -13.27 -3.31 -8.56
CA GLN A 78 -13.03 -4.70 -8.94
C GLN A 78 -13.86 -5.15 -10.15
N ALA A 79 -15.09 -4.63 -10.30
CA ALA A 79 -15.95 -4.96 -11.44
C ALA A 79 -15.48 -4.31 -12.74
N GLN A 80 -14.94 -3.09 -12.66
CA GLN A 80 -14.52 -2.31 -13.83
C GLN A 80 -13.01 -2.38 -14.10
N GLY A 81 -12.21 -2.89 -13.17
CA GLY A 81 -10.75 -2.95 -13.30
C GLY A 81 -10.08 -1.58 -13.28
N ILE A 82 -10.68 -0.59 -12.62
CA ILE A 82 -10.17 0.78 -12.55
C ILE A 82 -10.09 1.26 -11.10
N THR A 83 -9.11 2.11 -10.81
CA THR A 83 -9.01 2.85 -9.55
C THR A 83 -9.94 4.06 -9.60
N ILE A 84 -10.86 4.16 -8.66
CA ILE A 84 -11.83 5.26 -8.53
C ILE A 84 -11.36 6.22 -7.43
N ASP A 85 -10.93 5.68 -6.29
CA ASP A 85 -10.43 6.46 -5.15
C ASP A 85 -8.92 6.29 -4.97
N ALA A 86 -8.27 7.34 -4.48
CA ALA A 86 -6.84 7.29 -4.22
C ALA A 86 -6.54 6.36 -3.03
N ALA A 87 -5.72 5.33 -3.25
CA ALA A 87 -5.32 4.41 -2.20
C ALA A 87 -4.02 4.88 -1.54
N ARG A 88 -4.03 4.99 -0.21
CA ARG A 88 -2.83 5.29 0.58
C ARG A 88 -2.22 4.01 1.14
N CYS A 89 -1.03 3.67 0.68
CA CYS A 89 -0.31 2.46 1.05
C CYS A 89 0.98 2.78 1.78
N PHE A 90 1.40 1.90 2.68
CA PHE A 90 2.60 2.05 3.48
C PHE A 90 3.49 0.84 3.28
N PHE A 91 4.79 1.07 3.08
CA PHE A 91 5.78 0.00 3.13
C PHE A 91 7.09 0.52 3.70
N GLN A 92 7.95 -0.41 4.13
CA GLN A 92 9.27 -0.09 4.66
C GLN A 92 10.33 -0.82 3.84
N SER A 93 11.44 -0.14 3.57
CA SER A 93 12.66 -0.81 3.10
C SER A 93 13.66 -0.94 4.23
N ALA A 94 14.85 -1.47 3.95
CA ALA A 94 15.95 -1.46 4.93
C ALA A 94 16.39 -0.02 5.30
N LEU A 95 16.23 0.94 4.38
CA LEU A 95 16.79 2.29 4.51
C LEU A 95 15.81 3.29 5.11
N ARG A 96 14.54 3.27 4.70
CA ARG A 96 13.56 4.32 5.02
C ARG A 96 12.12 3.82 4.94
N ASP A 97 11.19 4.63 5.43
CA ASP A 97 9.76 4.37 5.39
C ASP A 97 9.11 5.10 4.20
N TYR A 98 8.09 4.50 3.60
CA TYR A 98 7.45 5.00 2.40
C TYR A 98 5.94 5.09 2.55
N ILE A 99 5.39 6.18 2.01
CA ILE A 99 3.95 6.34 1.77
C ILE A 99 3.75 6.43 0.26
N ILE A 100 2.92 5.54 -0.29
CA ILE A 100 2.49 5.58 -1.69
C ILE A 100 1.04 6.02 -1.74
N ILE A 101 0.75 6.96 -2.65
CA ILE A 101 -0.60 7.28 -3.08
C ILE A 101 -0.77 6.73 -4.50
N ASP A 102 -1.62 5.70 -4.64
CA ASP A 102 -2.05 5.21 -5.95
C ASP A 102 -3.21 6.08 -6.43
N ALA A 103 -3.00 6.86 -7.48
CA ALA A 103 -3.97 7.83 -7.97
C ALA A 103 -4.79 7.29 -9.16
N PRO A 104 -6.07 7.69 -9.27
CA PRO A 104 -6.93 7.26 -10.37
C PRO A 104 -6.40 7.73 -11.73
N GLY A 105 -6.42 6.84 -12.73
CA GLY A 105 -5.95 7.15 -14.09
C GLY A 105 -7.03 7.68 -15.03
N HIS A 106 -8.30 7.60 -14.64
CA HIS A 106 -9.44 8.03 -15.45
C HIS A 106 -9.64 9.55 -15.34
N ILE A 107 -9.90 10.21 -16.48
CA ILE A 107 -10.02 11.68 -16.53
C ILE A 107 -11.20 12.21 -15.69
N GLU A 108 -12.24 11.40 -15.52
CA GLU A 108 -13.42 11.76 -14.71
C GLU A 108 -13.12 11.75 -13.20
N PHE A 109 -12.08 11.04 -12.77
CA PHE A 109 -11.67 10.92 -11.36
C PHE A 109 -10.41 11.74 -11.04
N LEU A 110 -9.97 12.62 -11.95
CA LEU A 110 -8.81 13.49 -11.78
C LEU A 110 -8.96 14.45 -10.58
N LYS A 111 -10.21 14.74 -10.15
CA LYS A 111 -10.47 15.49 -8.91
C LYS A 111 -10.06 14.72 -7.65
N ASN A 112 -10.23 13.39 -7.64
CA ASN A 112 -9.86 12.53 -6.52
C ASN A 112 -8.33 12.37 -6.42
N MET A 113 -7.61 12.50 -7.54
CA MET A 113 -6.13 12.56 -7.56
C MET A 113 -5.60 13.80 -6.82
N ILE A 114 -6.25 14.95 -6.91
CA ILE A 114 -5.78 16.20 -6.27
C ILE A 114 -5.97 16.17 -4.76
N SER A 115 -7.05 15.55 -4.26
CA SER A 115 -7.30 15.41 -2.82
C SER A 115 -6.53 14.28 -2.14
N GLY A 116 -5.99 13.34 -2.92
CA GLY A 116 -5.24 12.19 -2.39
C GLY A 116 -3.74 12.46 -2.17
N ALA A 117 -3.19 13.50 -2.80
CA ALA A 117 -1.78 13.88 -2.76
C ALA A 117 -1.41 14.72 -1.52
#